data_AF-A0A256W9B8-F1
#
_entry.id   AF-A0A256W9B8-F1
#
_cell.length_a   1.000
_cell.length_b   1.000
_cell.length_c   1.000
_cell.angle_alpha   90.00
_cell.angle_beta   90.00
_cell.angle_gamma   90.00
#
_symmetry.space_group_name_H-M   'P 1'
#
loop_
_entity.id
_entity.type
_entity.pdbx_description
1 polymer ?
#
loop_
_entity_poly.entity_id
_entity_poly.type
_entity_poly.pdbx_seq_one_letter_code
_entity_poly.pdbx_strand_id
1 'polypeptide(L)'
;MYRYIFLFVFLFPLFSFNPPSERNASCHTTKQGAAIDWVPGHRLKWSDFKAYEKKSPGFAVATSTCGFGYEAEEENDEIRVNVYVRFFCYESWRMPGMKMREVLQHEQLHFDICELYGRRFYAEILELRKRHALTFESLDNLLEQLRKEYEIIQDRYDMETGHSTNTEAQHRWERMTVEQLKRMGRFAAYKEY
;
A
#
# COMPACT_ATOMS: atom_id res chain seq x y z
N MET A 1 45.96 64.32 1.14
CA MET A 1 45.19 64.08 2.38
C MET A 1 43.87 63.42 1.97
N TYR A 2 43.87 62.10 1.81
CA TYR A 2 42.73 61.35 1.25
C TYR A 2 41.99 60.62 2.38
N ARG A 3 40.67 60.81 2.44
CA ARG A 3 39.74 60.21 3.41
C ARG A 3 39.40 58.79 2.96
N TYR A 4 39.68 57.79 3.80
CA TYR A 4 39.18 56.42 3.60
C TYR A 4 37.85 56.24 4.34
N ILE A 5 36.83 55.82 3.59
CA ILE A 5 35.54 55.33 4.11
C ILE A 5 35.71 53.82 4.36
N PHE A 6 35.56 53.38 5.60
CA PHE A 6 35.45 51.95 5.92
C PHE A 6 34.01 51.49 5.65
N LEU A 7 33.85 50.62 4.65
CA LEU A 7 32.62 49.91 4.35
C LEU A 7 32.74 48.52 4.99
N PHE A 8 32.06 48.31 6.12
CA PHE A 8 31.94 46.99 6.74
C PHE A 8 30.88 46.18 5.99
N VAL A 9 31.33 45.22 5.18
CA VAL A 9 30.47 44.18 4.61
C VAL A 9 30.34 43.06 5.64
N PHE A 10 29.18 42.98 6.32
CA PHE A 10 28.82 41.80 7.08
C PHE A 10 28.44 40.69 6.09
N LEU A 11 29.39 39.78 5.82
CA LEU A 11 29.12 38.49 5.21
C LEU A 11 28.34 37.62 6.21
N PHE A 12 27.02 37.71 6.19
CA PHE A 12 26.19 36.68 6.80
C PHE A 12 26.33 35.41 5.96
N PRO A 13 26.72 34.26 6.56
CA PRO A 13 26.65 33.01 5.84
C PRO A 13 25.18 32.77 5.49
N LEU A 14 24.88 32.69 4.20
CA LEU A 14 23.62 32.17 3.70
C LEU A 14 23.52 30.71 4.15
N PHE A 15 23.05 30.48 5.37
CA PHE A 15 22.43 29.23 5.72
C PHE A 15 21.13 29.17 4.94
N SER A 16 21.21 28.61 3.73
CA SER A 16 20.04 28.08 3.05
C SER A 16 19.48 26.99 3.97
N PHE A 17 18.53 27.36 4.80
CA PHE A 17 17.66 26.42 5.46
C PHE A 17 16.84 25.78 4.34
N ASN A 18 17.38 24.72 3.74
CA ASN A 18 16.57 23.85 2.92
C ASN A 18 15.58 23.20 3.90
N PRO A 19 14.28 23.52 3.86
CA PRO A 19 13.30 22.73 4.59
C PRO A 19 13.50 21.27 4.14
N PRO A 20 13.47 20.29 5.05
CA PRO A 20 13.58 18.89 4.66
C PRO A 20 12.52 18.66 3.59
N SER A 21 12.96 18.23 2.40
CA SER A 21 12.09 18.09 1.23
C SER A 21 10.81 17.37 1.63
N GLU A 22 9.66 17.99 1.41
CA GLU A 22 8.32 17.38 1.54
C GLU A 22 8.08 16.31 0.45
N ARG A 23 9.06 15.43 0.20
CA ARG A 23 8.94 14.23 -0.65
C ARG A 23 8.49 13.00 0.16
N ASN A 24 7.69 13.21 1.20
CA ASN A 24 7.21 12.15 2.10
C ASN A 24 5.70 12.24 2.37
N ALA A 25 4.90 12.72 1.40
CA ALA A 25 3.51 12.34 1.36
C ALA A 25 3.46 10.88 0.87
N SER A 26 3.36 9.92 1.78
CA SER A 26 3.18 8.48 1.47
C SER A 26 2.03 8.28 0.47
N CYS A 27 0.95 9.04 0.69
CA CYS A 27 -0.24 9.07 -0.12
C CYS A 27 -0.05 9.96 -1.35
N HIS A 28 -0.18 9.38 -2.54
CA HIS A 28 -0.07 10.06 -3.83
C HIS A 28 -1.32 9.80 -4.70
N THR A 29 -1.54 10.65 -5.69
CA THR A 29 -2.70 10.53 -6.60
C THR A 29 -2.50 9.40 -7.60
N THR A 30 -3.46 8.48 -7.68
CA THR A 30 -3.53 7.41 -8.70
C THR A 30 -4.84 7.53 -9.49
N LYS A 31 -5.03 6.73 -10.56
CA LYS A 31 -6.30 6.68 -11.30
C LYS A 31 -7.49 6.25 -10.44
N GLN A 32 -7.24 5.48 -9.37
CA GLN A 32 -8.24 4.91 -8.48
C GLN A 32 -8.45 5.78 -7.22
N GLY A 33 -7.75 6.92 -7.12
CA GLY A 33 -7.80 7.81 -5.96
C GLY A 33 -6.45 7.98 -5.27
N ALA A 34 -6.43 8.75 -4.18
CA ALA A 34 -5.19 8.97 -3.44
C ALA A 34 -4.84 7.74 -2.59
N ALA A 35 -3.69 7.15 -2.86
CA ALA A 35 -3.29 5.86 -2.33
C ALA A 35 -1.78 5.77 -2.05
N ILE A 36 -1.38 4.70 -1.39
CA ILE A 36 0.01 4.28 -1.18
C ILE A 36 0.18 2.95 -1.90
N ASP A 37 1.12 2.86 -2.84
CA ASP A 37 1.47 1.57 -3.45
C ASP A 37 2.25 0.72 -2.45
N TRP A 38 1.96 -0.58 -2.43
CA TRP A 38 2.71 -1.50 -1.59
C TRP A 38 4.14 -1.61 -2.11
N VAL A 39 5.14 -1.31 -1.28
CA VAL A 39 6.55 -1.51 -1.59
C VAL A 39 7.26 -2.24 -0.44
N PRO A 40 8.26 -3.09 -0.74
CA PRO A 40 8.97 -3.82 0.30
C PRO A 40 9.55 -2.87 1.35
N GLY A 41 9.32 -3.18 2.63
CA GLY A 41 9.85 -2.41 3.75
C GLY A 41 9.09 -1.12 4.10
N HIS A 42 8.09 -0.71 3.30
CA HIS A 42 7.21 0.38 3.70
C HIS A 42 6.40 -0.02 4.94
N ARG A 43 6.13 0.96 5.80
CA ARG A 43 5.33 0.80 7.02
C ARG A 43 4.33 1.93 7.10
N LEU A 44 3.05 1.56 7.20
CA LEU A 44 1.95 2.47 7.44
C LEU A 44 2.18 3.25 8.74
N LYS A 45 1.71 4.48 8.73
CA LYS A 45 1.72 5.40 9.86
C LYS A 45 0.31 5.91 10.08
N TRP A 46 0.01 6.33 11.30
CA TRP A 46 -1.30 6.92 11.61
C TRP A 46 -1.65 8.17 10.78
N SER A 47 -0.67 8.85 10.19
CA SER A 47 -0.88 9.95 9.24
C SER A 47 -1.43 9.52 7.87
N ASP A 48 -1.39 8.22 7.57
CA ASP A 48 -1.83 7.67 6.28
C ASP A 48 -3.34 7.40 6.27
N PHE A 49 -3.96 7.27 7.44
CA PHE A 49 -5.40 7.09 7.65
C PHE A 49 -6.08 8.46 7.64
N LYS A 50 -6.60 8.86 6.47
CA LYS A 50 -7.10 10.20 6.18
C LYS A 50 -8.62 10.27 6.02
N ALA A 51 -9.33 9.14 6.09
CA ALA A 51 -10.78 9.17 6.07
C ALA A 51 -11.32 10.04 7.22
N TYR A 52 -12.30 10.88 6.92
CA TYR A 52 -12.88 11.79 7.89
C TYR A 52 -13.77 11.05 8.91
N GLU A 53 -14.55 10.10 8.42
CA GLU A 53 -15.53 9.36 9.22
C GLU A 53 -15.29 7.86 9.16
N LYS A 54 -15.71 7.18 10.23
CA LYS A 54 -15.69 5.73 10.31
C LYS A 54 -16.84 5.18 9.48
N LYS A 55 -16.54 4.43 8.41
CA LYS A 55 -17.53 3.72 7.60
C LYS A 55 -17.80 2.29 8.09
N SER A 56 -16.84 1.67 8.76
CA SER A 56 -16.99 0.32 9.31
C SER A 56 -18.01 0.30 10.47
N PRO A 57 -18.83 -0.75 10.61
CA PRO A 57 -19.71 -0.91 11.77
C PRO A 57 -18.92 -1.22 13.07
N GLY A 58 -19.61 -1.15 14.21
CA GLY A 58 -19.12 -1.71 15.49
C GLY A 58 -18.04 -0.90 16.21
N PHE A 59 -17.16 -1.60 16.96
CA PHE A 59 -16.16 -1.01 17.87
C PHE A 59 -14.75 -0.89 17.28
N ALA A 60 -14.57 -1.17 15.98
CA ALA A 60 -13.28 -1.02 15.31
C ALA A 60 -12.64 0.35 15.57
N VAL A 61 -11.37 0.35 15.92
CA VAL A 61 -10.63 1.57 16.32
C VAL A 61 -9.71 2.09 15.21
N ALA A 62 -9.53 1.29 14.17
CA ALA A 62 -8.96 1.62 12.87
C ALA A 62 -9.57 0.71 11.79
N THR A 63 -9.43 1.09 10.52
CA THR A 63 -9.81 0.29 9.36
C THR A 63 -8.94 0.66 8.18
N SER A 64 -8.32 -0.34 7.57
CA SER A 64 -7.55 -0.19 6.34
C SER A 64 -8.37 -0.60 5.13
N THR A 65 -8.46 0.29 4.15
CA THR A 65 -8.99 -0.06 2.83
C THR A 65 -7.81 -0.35 1.91
N CYS A 66 -7.56 -1.63 1.66
CA CYS A 66 -6.52 -2.09 0.74
C CYS A 66 -7.14 -2.83 -0.45
N GLY A 67 -6.57 -2.65 -1.64
CA GLY A 67 -7.04 -3.35 -2.84
C GLY A 67 -5.93 -3.61 -3.84
N PHE A 68 -6.15 -4.61 -4.68
CA PHE A 68 -5.34 -4.92 -5.84
C PHE A 68 -6.21 -4.91 -7.10
N GLY A 69 -5.56 -4.71 -8.24
CA GLY A 69 -6.22 -4.65 -9.54
C GLY A 69 -5.20 -4.48 -10.65
N TYR A 70 -5.69 -4.11 -11.83
CA TYR A 70 -4.84 -3.87 -12.98
C TYR A 70 -5.23 -2.62 -13.75
N GLU A 71 -4.28 -2.13 -14.52
CA GLU A 71 -4.47 -1.26 -15.67
C GLU A 71 -3.99 -2.06 -16.89
N ALA A 72 -4.73 -2.04 -17.98
CA ALA A 72 -4.36 -2.77 -19.19
C ALA A 72 -4.59 -1.94 -20.44
N GLU A 73 -3.74 -2.19 -21.43
CA GLU A 73 -3.81 -1.63 -22.77
C GLU A 73 -3.52 -2.73 -23.79
N GLU A 74 -4.09 -2.59 -24.97
CA GLU A 74 -3.85 -3.50 -26.09
C GLU A 74 -2.93 -2.80 -27.10
N GLU A 75 -1.77 -3.39 -27.37
CA GLU A 75 -0.80 -2.87 -28.34
C GLU A 75 -0.29 -4.03 -29.21
N ASN A 76 -0.39 -3.89 -30.54
CA ASN A 76 0.02 -4.91 -31.51
C ASN A 76 -0.61 -6.30 -31.26
N ASP A 77 -1.92 -6.33 -31.01
CA ASP A 77 -2.70 -7.55 -30.67
C ASP A 77 -2.22 -8.27 -29.39
N GLU A 78 -1.47 -7.57 -28.51
CA GLU A 78 -1.04 -8.07 -27.21
C GLU A 78 -1.59 -7.20 -26.06
N ILE A 79 -2.20 -7.85 -25.07
CA ILE A 79 -2.66 -7.19 -23.84
C ILE A 79 -1.48 -7.03 -22.88
N ARG A 80 -1.08 -5.77 -22.67
CA ARG A 80 -0.16 -5.37 -21.61
C ARG A 80 -0.95 -5.09 -20.34
N VAL A 81 -0.47 -5.63 -19.23
CA VAL A 81 -1.16 -5.57 -17.93
C VAL A 81 -0.20 -5.07 -16.88
N ASN A 82 -0.54 -3.96 -16.23
CA ASN A 82 0.14 -3.42 -15.07
C ASN A 82 -0.70 -3.72 -13.81
N VAL A 83 -0.14 -4.46 -12.86
CA VAL A 83 -0.84 -4.80 -11.61
C VAL A 83 -0.46 -3.79 -10.54
N TYR A 84 -1.43 -3.39 -9.72
CA TYR A 84 -1.18 -2.55 -8.54
C TYR A 84 -1.72 -3.19 -7.27
N VAL A 85 -1.11 -2.83 -6.15
CA VAL A 85 -1.57 -3.15 -4.79
C VAL A 85 -1.47 -1.87 -3.98
N ARG A 86 -2.59 -1.44 -3.39
CA ARG A 86 -2.73 -0.09 -2.85
C ARG A 86 -3.46 -0.05 -1.52
N PHE A 87 -3.03 0.88 -0.68
CA PHE A 87 -3.73 1.34 0.53
C PHE A 87 -4.40 2.68 0.22
N PHE A 88 -5.73 2.77 0.35
CA PHE A 88 -6.51 3.95 -0.02
C PHE A 88 -6.66 4.88 1.19
N CYS A 89 -5.92 5.98 1.19
CA CYS A 89 -5.71 6.81 2.38
C CYS A 89 -7.00 7.45 2.90
N TYR A 90 -7.84 7.96 1.99
CA TYR A 90 -9.09 8.65 2.35
C TYR A 90 -10.28 7.71 2.56
N GLU A 91 -10.06 6.41 2.35
CA GLU A 91 -11.02 5.36 2.69
C GLU A 91 -10.63 4.64 3.98
N SER A 92 -9.35 4.71 4.35
CA SER A 92 -8.81 4.15 5.58
C SER A 92 -8.96 5.13 6.74
N TRP A 93 -9.56 4.67 7.83
CA TRP A 93 -9.93 5.48 8.99
C TRP A 93 -9.22 5.04 10.26
N ARG A 94 -9.00 5.98 11.18
CA ARG A 94 -8.59 5.68 12.55
C ARG A 94 -9.34 6.55 13.55
N MET A 95 -9.50 6.04 14.76
CA MET A 95 -10.03 6.83 15.87
C MET A 95 -9.13 8.04 16.16
N PRO A 96 -9.68 9.25 16.35
CA PRO A 96 -8.90 10.41 16.75
C PRO A 96 -8.07 10.12 18.01
N GLY A 97 -6.79 10.52 17.99
CA GLY A 97 -5.87 10.25 19.11
C GLY A 97 -5.32 8.82 19.17
N MET A 98 -5.71 7.91 18.27
CA MET A 98 -5.17 6.55 18.20
C MET A 98 -3.64 6.58 18.04
N LYS A 99 -2.95 5.80 18.89
CA LYS A 99 -1.49 5.66 18.92
C LYS A 99 -1.01 4.23 19.23
N MET A 100 -1.93 3.28 19.39
CA MET A 100 -1.57 1.91 19.77
C MET A 100 -0.78 1.24 18.65
N ARG A 101 0.40 0.70 18.98
CA ARG A 101 1.29 0.12 17.99
C ARG A 101 0.75 -1.20 17.45
N GLU A 102 0.09 -1.96 18.32
CA GLU A 102 -0.48 -3.28 18.04
C GLU A 102 -1.60 -3.18 17.00
N VAL A 103 -2.44 -2.15 17.10
CA VAL A 103 -3.47 -1.88 16.09
C VAL A 103 -2.83 -1.49 14.76
N LEU A 104 -1.83 -0.59 14.76
CA LEU A 104 -1.17 -0.20 13.50
C LEU A 104 -0.48 -1.37 12.82
N GLN A 105 0.11 -2.28 13.60
CA GLN A 105 0.72 -3.51 13.11
C GLN A 105 -0.33 -4.46 12.52
N HIS A 106 -1.51 -4.54 13.13
CA HIS A 106 -2.63 -5.31 12.61
C HIS A 106 -3.10 -4.77 11.25
N GLU A 107 -3.27 -3.45 11.15
CA GLU A 107 -3.60 -2.75 9.90
C GLU A 107 -2.52 -2.91 8.81
N GLN A 108 -1.24 -2.87 9.18
CA GLN A 108 -0.14 -3.15 8.25
C GLN A 108 -0.25 -4.55 7.64
N LEU A 109 -0.62 -5.56 8.45
CA LEU A 109 -0.69 -6.92 7.93
C LEU A 109 -1.86 -7.12 6.97
N HIS A 110 -2.99 -6.41 7.13
CA HIS A 110 -4.03 -6.37 6.10
C HIS A 110 -3.46 -5.92 4.76
N PHE A 111 -2.59 -4.91 4.75
CA PHE A 111 -1.95 -4.43 3.53
C PHE A 111 -0.94 -5.44 2.96
N ASP A 112 -0.18 -6.12 3.81
CA ASP A 112 0.75 -7.17 3.39
C ASP A 112 0.03 -8.43 2.85
N ILE A 113 -1.15 -8.77 3.38
CA ILE A 113 -2.03 -9.81 2.83
C ILE A 113 -2.58 -9.37 1.46
N CYS A 114 -2.91 -8.08 1.29
CA CYS A 114 -3.31 -7.53 -0.01
C CYS A 114 -2.21 -7.71 -1.08
N GLU A 115 -0.95 -7.47 -0.70
CA GLU A 115 0.20 -7.73 -1.57
C GLU A 115 0.32 -9.20 -1.98
N LEU A 116 0.09 -10.12 -1.05
CA LEU A 116 0.10 -11.54 -1.36
C LEU A 116 -0.90 -11.86 -2.49
N TYR A 117 -2.09 -11.26 -2.44
CA TYR A 117 -3.10 -11.42 -3.49
C TYR A 117 -2.74 -10.71 -4.79
N GLY A 118 -2.09 -9.55 -4.74
CA GLY A 118 -1.51 -8.93 -5.93
C GLY A 118 -0.50 -9.84 -6.64
N ARG A 119 0.37 -10.51 -5.88
CA ARG A 119 1.30 -11.51 -6.43
C ARG A 119 0.60 -12.75 -6.98
N ARG A 120 -0.48 -13.21 -6.32
CA ARG A 120 -1.30 -14.33 -6.83
C ARG A 120 -1.96 -13.94 -8.14
N PHE A 121 -2.53 -12.74 -8.21
CA PHE A 121 -3.15 -12.23 -9.42
C PHE A 121 -2.15 -12.16 -10.58
N TYR A 122 -0.98 -11.58 -10.35
CA TYR A 122 0.07 -11.53 -11.38
C TYR A 122 0.54 -12.92 -11.81
N ALA A 123 0.68 -13.87 -10.87
CA ALA A 123 1.03 -15.26 -11.20
C ALA A 123 0.03 -15.92 -12.15
N GLU A 124 -1.28 -15.75 -11.89
CA GLU A 124 -2.34 -16.32 -12.72
C GLU A 124 -2.43 -15.61 -14.09
N ILE A 125 -2.17 -14.30 -14.16
CA ILE A 125 -2.04 -13.57 -15.43
C ILE A 125 -0.93 -14.18 -16.31
N LEU A 126 0.23 -14.51 -15.73
CA LEU A 126 1.32 -15.14 -16.46
C LEU A 126 0.94 -16.53 -17.00
N GLU A 127 0.17 -17.30 -16.24
CA GLU A 127 -0.34 -18.60 -16.68
C GLU A 127 -1.38 -18.48 -17.80
N LEU A 128 -2.30 -17.50 -17.72
CA LEU A 128 -3.24 -17.19 -18.79
C LEU A 128 -2.52 -16.79 -20.08
N ARG A 129 -1.50 -15.92 -19.99
CA ARG A 129 -0.67 -15.52 -21.13
C ARG A 129 0.02 -16.73 -21.76
N LYS A 130 0.64 -17.58 -20.94
CA LYS A 130 1.31 -18.81 -21.40
C LYS A 130 0.37 -19.77 -22.14
N ARG A 131 -0.92 -19.76 -21.81
CA ARG A 131 -1.96 -20.60 -22.44
C ARG A 131 -2.68 -19.91 -23.60
N HIS A 132 -2.27 -18.70 -23.98
CA HIS A 132 -2.96 -17.88 -24.98
C HIS A 132 -4.44 -17.65 -24.64
N ALA A 133 -4.76 -17.55 -23.36
CA ALA A 133 -6.12 -17.36 -22.84
C ALA A 133 -6.32 -15.99 -22.17
N LEU A 134 -5.32 -15.11 -22.24
CA LEU A 134 -5.38 -13.78 -21.65
C LEU A 134 -6.24 -12.85 -22.53
N THR A 135 -7.45 -12.56 -22.06
CA THR A 135 -8.38 -11.56 -22.60
C THR A 135 -8.78 -10.59 -21.49
N PHE A 136 -9.37 -9.43 -21.83
CA PHE A 136 -9.95 -8.51 -20.84
C PHE A 136 -11.01 -9.21 -19.97
N GLU A 137 -11.87 -10.04 -20.57
CA GLU A 137 -12.86 -10.84 -19.84
C GLU A 137 -12.20 -11.82 -18.86
N SER A 138 -11.11 -12.49 -19.27
CA SER A 138 -10.39 -13.40 -18.37
C SER A 138 -9.74 -12.65 -17.19
N LEU A 139 -9.28 -11.42 -17.41
CA LEU A 139 -8.69 -10.56 -16.38
C LEU A 139 -9.75 -10.13 -15.35
N ASP A 140 -10.90 -9.68 -15.83
CA ASP A 140 -12.02 -9.28 -14.97
C ASP A 140 -12.52 -10.46 -14.12
N ASN A 141 -12.74 -11.61 -14.75
CA ASN A 141 -13.17 -12.84 -14.06
C ASN A 141 -12.15 -13.29 -13.00
N LEU A 142 -10.87 -13.28 -13.36
CA LEU A 142 -9.79 -13.64 -12.44
C LEU A 142 -9.70 -12.66 -11.26
N LEU A 143 -9.82 -11.35 -11.52
CA LEU A 143 -9.80 -10.33 -10.49
C LEU A 143 -10.98 -10.47 -9.53
N GLU A 144 -12.19 -10.68 -10.05
CA GLU A 144 -13.39 -10.89 -9.23
C GLU A 144 -13.26 -12.14 -8.36
N GLN A 145 -12.77 -13.25 -8.92
CA GLN A 145 -12.55 -14.48 -8.15
C GLN A 145 -11.57 -14.24 -7.00
N LEU A 146 -10.41 -13.64 -7.28
CA LEU A 146 -9.39 -13.41 -6.27
C LEU A 146 -9.83 -12.38 -5.23
N ARG A 147 -10.69 -11.41 -5.58
CA ARG A 147 -11.28 -10.47 -4.62
C ARG A 147 -12.19 -11.17 -3.61
N LYS A 148 -13.03 -12.11 -4.05
CA LYS A 148 -13.85 -12.93 -3.15
C LYS A 148 -12.98 -13.77 -2.20
N GLU A 149 -11.94 -14.40 -2.72
CA GLU A 149 -10.98 -15.13 -1.90
C GLU A 149 -10.22 -14.22 -0.92
N TYR A 150 -9.96 -12.97 -1.31
CA TYR A 150 -9.27 -11.97 -0.50
C TYR A 150 -10.14 -11.49 0.66
N GLU A 151 -11.43 -11.22 0.41
CA GLU A 151 -12.38 -10.87 1.47
C GLU A 151 -12.44 -11.96 2.53
N ILE A 152 -12.56 -13.23 2.11
CA ILE A 152 -12.57 -14.38 3.03
C ILE A 152 -11.31 -14.45 3.89
N ILE A 153 -10.12 -14.21 3.32
CA ILE A 153 -8.88 -14.28 4.10
C ILE A 153 -8.74 -13.10 5.06
N GLN A 154 -9.21 -11.91 4.68
CA GLN A 154 -9.18 -10.73 5.56
C GLN A 154 -10.10 -10.93 6.76
N ASP A 155 -11.34 -11.39 6.52
CA ASP A 155 -12.30 -11.71 7.59
C ASP A 155 -11.76 -12.79 8.53
N ARG A 156 -11.11 -13.81 7.97
CA ARG A 156 -10.47 -14.87 8.76
C ARG A 156 -9.34 -14.34 9.62
N TYR A 157 -8.49 -13.48 9.06
CA TYR A 157 -7.39 -12.86 9.80
C TYR A 157 -7.90 -11.98 10.94
N ASP A 158 -8.90 -11.15 10.68
CA ASP A 158 -9.61 -10.34 11.67
C ASP A 158 -10.17 -11.21 12.82
N MET A 159 -10.90 -12.27 12.47
CA MET A 159 -11.48 -13.21 13.43
C MET A 159 -10.41 -13.91 14.28
N GLU A 160 -9.39 -14.50 13.66
CA GLU A 160 -8.38 -15.29 14.36
C GLU A 160 -7.49 -14.44 15.28
N THR A 161 -7.26 -13.17 14.91
CA THR A 161 -6.52 -12.22 15.74
C THR A 161 -7.39 -11.46 16.74
N GLY A 162 -8.71 -11.67 16.72
CA GLY A 162 -9.66 -10.93 17.54
C GLY A 162 -9.55 -9.42 17.30
N HIS A 163 -9.45 -9.00 16.04
CA HIS A 163 -9.25 -7.60 15.64
C HIS A 163 -8.09 -6.94 16.41
N SER A 164 -6.88 -7.47 16.27
CA SER A 164 -5.62 -7.06 16.94
C SER A 164 -5.44 -7.43 18.42
N THR A 165 -6.46 -7.99 19.09
CA THR A 165 -6.37 -8.27 20.55
C THR A 165 -5.61 -9.55 20.91
N ASN A 166 -5.51 -10.51 19.98
CA ASN A 166 -4.76 -11.75 20.16
C ASN A 166 -3.35 -11.65 19.54
N THR A 167 -2.38 -11.24 20.35
CA THR A 167 -0.99 -11.05 19.95
C THR A 167 -0.33 -12.34 19.44
N GLU A 168 -0.68 -13.50 19.99
CA GLU A 168 -0.07 -14.77 19.54
C GLU A 168 -0.52 -15.11 18.12
N ALA A 169 -1.83 -14.97 17.84
CA ALA A 169 -2.37 -15.15 16.50
C ALA A 169 -1.78 -14.12 15.52
N GLN A 170 -1.69 -12.85 15.93
CA GLN A 170 -1.06 -11.80 15.13
C GLN A 170 0.35 -12.21 14.67
N HIS A 171 1.21 -12.65 15.60
CA HIS A 171 2.57 -13.08 15.26
C HIS A 171 2.60 -14.32 14.36
N ARG A 172 1.63 -15.25 14.49
CA ARG A 172 1.52 -16.41 13.58
C ARG A 172 1.21 -15.96 12.16
N TRP A 173 0.24 -15.07 12.00
CA TRP A 173 -0.14 -14.50 10.71
C TRP A 173 1.02 -13.73 10.07
N GLU A 174 1.75 -12.93 10.85
CA GLU A 174 2.92 -12.20 10.36
C GLU A 174 3.99 -13.12 9.78
N ARG A 175 4.36 -14.18 10.53
CA ARG A 175 5.35 -15.14 10.04
C ARG A 175 4.88 -15.81 8.76
N MET A 176 3.63 -16.28 8.73
CA MET A 176 3.03 -16.92 7.58
C MET A 176 3.03 -15.99 6.35
N THR A 177 2.56 -14.75 6.49
CA THR A 177 2.51 -13.77 5.40
C THR A 177 3.92 -13.46 4.89
N VAL A 178 4.89 -13.25 5.78
CA VAL A 178 6.29 -13.02 5.40
C VAL A 178 6.88 -14.19 4.61
N GLU A 179 6.64 -15.43 5.05
CA GLU A 179 7.10 -16.64 4.36
C GLU A 179 6.45 -16.78 2.98
N GLN A 180 5.14 -16.53 2.88
CA GLN A 180 4.43 -16.59 1.60
C GLN A 180 4.89 -15.50 0.64
N LEU A 181 5.08 -14.26 1.11
CA LEU A 181 5.65 -13.19 0.29
C LEU A 181 7.05 -13.57 -0.22
N LYS A 182 7.93 -14.13 0.62
CA LYS A 182 9.24 -14.63 0.19
C LYS A 182 9.12 -15.70 -0.89
N ARG A 183 8.26 -16.71 -0.70
CA ARG A 183 8.00 -17.77 -1.69
C ARG A 183 7.48 -17.22 -3.01
N MET A 184 6.68 -16.16 -2.96
CA MET A 184 6.12 -15.48 -4.12
C MET A 184 7.03 -14.37 -4.67
N GLY A 185 8.29 -14.28 -4.23
CA GLY A 185 9.22 -13.21 -4.62
C GLY A 185 9.37 -13.03 -6.13
N ARG A 186 9.33 -14.12 -6.91
CA ARG A 186 9.38 -14.07 -8.39
C ARG A 186 8.22 -13.30 -9.03
N PHE A 187 7.13 -13.12 -8.31
CA PHE A 187 5.93 -12.40 -8.76
C PHE A 187 5.87 -10.98 -8.21
N ALA A 188 6.88 -10.49 -7.50
CA ALA A 188 6.94 -9.11 -7.02
C ALA A 188 7.27 -8.10 -8.14
N ALA A 189 7.70 -8.59 -9.31
CA ALA A 189 8.16 -7.81 -10.46
C ALA A 189 7.05 -7.15 -11.28
N TYR A 190 5.77 -7.30 -10.89
CA TYR A 190 4.66 -6.61 -11.56
C TYR A 190 4.76 -5.07 -11.47
N LYS A 191 5.74 -4.56 -10.71
CA LYS A 191 6.02 -3.13 -10.47
C LYS A 191 7.01 -2.50 -11.45
N GLU A 192 7.53 -3.29 -12.39
CA GLU A 192 8.62 -2.87 -13.30
C GLU A 192 8.13 -2.46 -14.69
N TYR A 193 6.80 -2.36 -14.89
CA TYR A 193 6.18 -1.98 -16.17
C TYR A 193 5.29 -0.75 -16.03
#